data_AF-A0A401L3N9-F1
#
_entry.id   AF-A0A401L3N9-F1
#
_cell.length_a   1.000
_cell.length_b   1.000
_cell.length_c   1.000
_cell.angle_alpha   90.00
_cell.angle_beta   90.00
_cell.angle_gamma   90.00
#
_symmetry.space_group_name_H-M   'P 1'
#
loop_
_entity.id
_entity.type
_entity.pdbx_description
1 polymer ?
#
loop_
_entity_poly.entity_id
_entity_poly.type
_entity_poly.pdbx_seq_one_letter_code
_entity_poly.pdbx_strand_id
1 'polypeptide(L)'
;MDPSYKARKEAFVSDLAGGSILEINAVTLVAPAAALLWSALQSRLSFFTPYSAAALVTDFLLNVLAILFATTVYSSAPWTLNVLLIAPALLLFLNSKPPRSQQKAKPPPKPTQSDRNAADMPESLPIHPFLTTYRAAMMIITCVAILAVDFQAFPRRFAKVENWGTSLMDLGVGSFVFSGGVVSARSVLKGRSNGARKTPVGQRLIASTRHSVPLLVLGLVRLYSVKGLDYAEHVTEYGVHWNFFFTLGLLPPFVELFDSLAAIIPSYEALSLAVAVLYQAALESTELKSYILVSPRGPSLLSKNREGVFSFLGYFAIFLAGRATGIRIIPRGTTTQRSPQQARRGVLVTLGVQALAWSTIFILNSTYALGYGANIPVSRRLANMPYVVWVSAFNNAQLFLFCLLETAFFPSVHRASGKDGEADRVSFATSRILKAFNRGGLAIFLVANLLTGAVNLSVPTLDVSTAQAMAILIGYAAALTGIALGLDRANIKLAI
;
A
#
# COMPACT_ATOMS: atom_id res chain seq x y z
N MET A 1 5.88 3.80 33.36
CA MET A 1 4.68 2.97 33.13
C MET A 1 4.65 1.94 34.24
N ASP A 2 3.52 1.76 34.94
CA ASP A 2 3.38 0.71 35.95
C ASP A 2 3.71 -0.67 35.32
N PRO A 3 4.61 -1.49 35.92
CA PRO A 3 4.91 -2.84 35.43
C PRO A 3 3.65 -3.71 35.22
N SER A 4 2.63 -3.54 36.06
CA SER A 4 1.37 -4.29 35.94
C SER A 4 0.62 -3.91 34.66
N TYR A 5 0.59 -2.63 34.31
CA TYR A 5 -0.03 -2.11 33.10
C TYR A 5 0.73 -2.52 31.84
N LYS A 6 2.08 -2.52 31.91
CA LYS A 6 2.93 -2.99 30.81
C LYS A 6 2.65 -4.46 30.48
N ALA A 7 2.57 -5.33 31.49
CA ALA A 7 2.23 -6.74 31.30
C ALA A 7 0.83 -6.94 30.70
N ARG A 8 -0.18 -6.16 31.14
CA ARG A 8 -1.51 -6.17 30.51
C ARG A 8 -1.46 -5.76 29.05
N LYS A 9 -0.66 -4.74 28.69
CA LYS A 9 -0.49 -4.30 27.30
C LYS A 9 0.19 -5.34 26.42
N GLU A 10 1.23 -6.00 26.92
CA GLU A 10 1.91 -7.08 26.21
C GLU A 10 0.94 -8.24 25.96
N ALA A 11 0.28 -8.74 27.01
CA ALA A 11 -0.71 -9.81 26.89
C ALA A 11 -1.89 -9.46 25.95
N PHE A 12 -2.24 -8.18 25.82
CA PHE A 12 -3.32 -7.72 24.95
C PHE A 12 -3.02 -7.84 23.44
N VAL A 13 -1.75 -7.98 23.06
CA VAL A 13 -1.31 -8.10 21.65
C VAL A 13 -0.55 -9.39 21.35
N SER A 14 -0.41 -10.29 22.33
CA SER A 14 0.25 -11.59 22.19
C SER A 14 -0.74 -12.72 21.84
N ASP A 15 -0.18 -13.84 21.35
CA ASP A 15 -0.86 -15.12 21.08
C ASP A 15 -2.10 -15.02 20.17
N LEU A 16 -2.09 -14.05 19.25
CA LEU A 16 -3.21 -13.82 18.34
C LEU A 16 -3.14 -14.73 17.11
N ALA A 17 -4.28 -15.33 16.73
CA ALA A 17 -4.44 -16.20 15.55
C ALA A 17 -5.02 -15.47 14.31
N GLY A 18 -5.46 -14.22 14.48
CA GLY A 18 -6.00 -13.39 13.39
C GLY A 18 -7.48 -13.66 13.10
N GLY A 19 -7.91 -13.37 11.87
CA GLY A 19 -9.28 -13.48 11.40
C GLY A 19 -9.36 -14.09 9.99
N SER A 20 -10.58 -14.25 9.49
CA SER A 20 -10.79 -14.83 8.16
C SER A 20 -10.40 -13.85 7.04
N ILE A 21 -9.89 -14.37 5.92
CA ILE A 21 -9.55 -13.56 4.75
C ILE A 21 -10.78 -12.86 4.17
N LEU A 22 -11.96 -13.50 4.23
CA LEU A 22 -13.21 -12.88 3.79
C LEU A 22 -13.56 -11.65 4.63
N GLU A 23 -13.35 -11.71 5.94
CA GLU A 23 -13.54 -10.57 6.82
C GLU A 23 -12.53 -9.44 6.52
N ILE A 24 -11.25 -9.78 6.33
CA ILE A 24 -10.23 -8.79 5.93
C ILE A 24 -10.63 -8.12 4.62
N ASN A 25 -11.11 -8.88 3.64
CA ASN A 25 -11.59 -8.36 2.37
C ASN A 25 -12.83 -7.47 2.55
N ALA A 26 -13.79 -7.86 3.39
CA ALA A 26 -14.99 -7.06 3.64
C ALA A 26 -14.69 -5.71 4.30
N VAL A 27 -13.78 -5.69 5.29
CA VAL A 27 -13.35 -4.45 5.96
C VAL A 27 -12.54 -3.56 5.03
N THR A 28 -11.63 -4.14 4.24
CA THR A 28 -10.80 -3.37 3.30
C THR A 28 -11.55 -2.91 2.06
N LEU A 29 -12.66 -3.56 1.68
CA LEU A 29 -13.56 -3.14 0.61
C LEU A 29 -14.20 -1.77 0.89
N VAL A 30 -14.22 -1.32 2.16
CA VAL A 30 -14.73 0.01 2.51
C VAL A 30 -13.93 1.12 1.83
N ALA A 31 -12.63 0.96 1.61
CA ALA A 31 -11.83 1.94 0.90
C ALA A 31 -12.27 2.15 -0.58
N PRO A 32 -12.37 1.11 -1.43
CA PRO A 32 -12.95 1.27 -2.76
C PRO A 32 -14.44 1.64 -2.75
N ALA A 33 -15.23 1.21 -1.77
CA ALA A 33 -16.64 1.64 -1.62
C ALA A 33 -16.76 3.15 -1.35
N ALA A 34 -15.91 3.69 -0.46
CA ALA A 34 -15.83 5.13 -0.21
C ALA A 34 -15.32 5.90 -1.42
N ALA A 35 -14.30 5.38 -2.12
CA ALA A 35 -13.80 5.96 -3.35
C ALA A 35 -14.86 5.96 -4.48
N LEU A 36 -15.71 4.94 -4.55
CA LEU A 36 -16.85 4.87 -5.46
C LEU A 36 -17.85 6.01 -5.17
N LEU A 37 -18.24 6.20 -3.91
CA LEU A 37 -19.15 7.29 -3.53
C LEU A 37 -18.54 8.66 -3.78
N TRP A 38 -17.26 8.85 -3.43
CA TRP A 38 -16.52 10.07 -3.75
C TRP A 38 -16.51 10.34 -5.27
N SER A 39 -16.26 9.31 -6.07
CA SER A 39 -16.24 9.40 -7.54
C SER A 39 -17.62 9.73 -8.13
N ALA A 40 -18.69 9.17 -7.55
CA ALA A 40 -20.06 9.47 -7.95
C ALA A 40 -20.40 10.94 -7.67
N LEU A 41 -20.14 11.41 -6.44
CA LEU A 41 -20.35 12.81 -6.05
C LEU A 41 -19.56 13.78 -6.94
N GLN A 42 -18.30 13.46 -7.24
CA GLN A 42 -17.46 14.32 -8.07
C GLN A 42 -17.87 14.30 -9.56
N SER A 43 -18.06 13.12 -10.15
CA SER A 43 -18.35 13.02 -11.59
C SER A 43 -19.79 13.39 -11.97
N ARG A 44 -20.75 13.33 -11.03
CA ARG A 44 -22.17 13.62 -11.28
C ARG A 44 -22.59 14.99 -10.78
N LEU A 45 -22.05 15.45 -9.65
CA LEU A 45 -22.45 16.70 -9.01
C LEU A 45 -21.33 17.74 -8.97
N SER A 46 -20.10 17.39 -9.38
CA SER A 46 -18.91 18.24 -9.22
C SER A 46 -18.74 18.73 -7.77
N PHE A 47 -19.17 17.94 -6.80
CA PHE A 47 -19.33 18.37 -5.41
C PHE A 47 -18.04 18.91 -4.76
N PHE A 48 -16.86 18.41 -5.17
CA PHE A 48 -15.57 18.84 -4.62
C PHE A 48 -14.94 19.99 -5.42
N THR A 49 -15.67 20.59 -6.38
CA THR A 49 -15.19 21.66 -7.26
C THR A 49 -16.23 22.79 -7.33
N PRO A 50 -16.04 23.93 -6.62
CA PRO A 50 -14.87 24.30 -5.81
C PRO A 50 -14.79 23.54 -4.47
N TYR A 51 -13.58 23.42 -3.93
CA TYR A 51 -13.34 22.66 -2.70
C TYR A 51 -13.66 23.50 -1.46
N SER A 52 -14.94 23.48 -1.08
CA SER A 52 -15.48 24.17 0.10
C SER A 52 -15.19 23.44 1.42
N ALA A 53 -15.61 24.02 2.54
CA ALA A 53 -15.53 23.35 3.85
C ALA A 53 -16.38 22.06 3.88
N ALA A 54 -17.57 22.07 3.26
CA ALA A 54 -18.41 20.88 3.14
C ALA A 54 -17.73 19.78 2.30
N ALA A 55 -17.02 20.16 1.24
CA ALA A 55 -16.23 19.24 0.43
C ALA A 55 -15.09 18.62 1.27
N LEU A 56 -14.38 19.41 2.08
CA LEU A 56 -13.33 18.91 2.97
C LEU A 56 -13.88 17.91 4.00
N VAL A 57 -14.97 18.26 4.68
CA VAL A 57 -15.58 17.38 5.71
C VAL A 57 -16.06 16.07 5.07
N THR A 58 -16.71 16.14 3.91
CA THR A 58 -17.17 14.95 3.19
C THR A 58 -16.01 14.10 2.69
N ASP A 59 -14.94 14.71 2.18
CA ASP A 59 -13.73 14.00 1.73
C ASP A 59 -13.09 13.26 2.92
N PHE A 60 -13.01 13.92 4.09
CA PHE A 60 -12.49 13.32 5.33
C PHE A 60 -13.36 12.17 5.83
N LEU A 61 -14.69 12.35 5.84
CA LEU A 61 -15.64 11.31 6.24
C LEU A 61 -15.51 10.07 5.36
N LEU A 62 -15.47 10.24 4.04
CA LEU A 62 -15.40 9.14 3.08
C LEU A 62 -14.02 8.46 3.10
N ASN A 63 -12.95 9.23 2.93
CA ASN A 63 -11.63 8.65 2.66
C ASN A 63 -10.80 8.33 3.91
N VAL A 64 -11.17 8.85 5.08
CA VAL A 64 -10.46 8.61 6.34
C VAL A 64 -11.35 7.96 7.38
N LEU A 65 -12.49 8.58 7.72
CA LEU A 65 -13.33 8.06 8.79
C LEU A 65 -14.04 6.77 8.41
N ALA A 66 -14.45 6.56 7.15
CA ALA A 66 -15.03 5.28 6.74
C ALA A 66 -14.06 4.11 7.00
N ILE A 67 -12.77 4.30 6.74
CA ILE A 67 -11.73 3.30 7.03
C ILE A 67 -11.59 3.08 8.54
N LEU A 68 -11.58 4.15 9.34
CA LEU A 68 -11.55 4.06 10.80
C LEU A 68 -12.75 3.31 11.35
N PHE A 69 -13.96 3.63 10.89
CA PHE A 69 -15.18 2.97 11.32
C PHE A 69 -15.19 1.48 10.91
N ALA A 70 -14.71 1.15 9.71
CA ALA A 70 -14.61 -0.23 9.23
C ALA A 70 -13.72 -1.10 10.14
N THR A 71 -12.62 -0.55 10.66
CA THR A 71 -11.68 -1.27 11.52
C THR A 71 -12.03 -1.23 13.00
N THR A 72 -13.08 -0.51 13.39
CA THR A 72 -13.50 -0.34 14.78
C THR A 72 -14.98 -0.71 14.95
N VAL A 73 -15.89 0.28 14.98
CA VAL A 73 -17.31 0.12 15.32
C VAL A 73 -18.06 -0.78 14.33
N TYR A 74 -17.75 -0.70 13.03
CA TYR A 74 -18.37 -1.53 12.00
C TYR A 74 -17.62 -2.84 11.73
N SER A 75 -16.62 -3.17 12.53
CA SER A 75 -15.82 -4.39 12.32
C SER A 75 -16.63 -5.69 12.38
N SER A 76 -17.74 -5.71 13.14
CA SER A 76 -18.66 -6.85 13.22
C SER A 76 -19.66 -6.91 12.07
N ALA A 77 -19.90 -5.79 11.39
CA ALA A 77 -20.84 -5.66 10.29
C ALA A 77 -20.25 -4.85 9.11
N PRO A 78 -19.10 -5.25 8.54
CA PRO A 78 -18.43 -4.48 7.49
C PRO A 78 -19.27 -4.37 6.22
N TRP A 79 -20.11 -5.37 5.93
CA TRP A 79 -21.02 -5.34 4.78
C TRP A 79 -22.06 -4.23 4.88
N THR A 80 -22.56 -3.93 6.08
CA THR A 80 -23.51 -2.83 6.30
C THR A 80 -22.88 -1.49 5.89
N LEU A 81 -21.65 -1.22 6.34
CA LEU A 81 -20.94 0.00 5.97
C LEU A 81 -20.66 0.07 4.45
N ASN A 82 -20.27 -1.05 3.83
CA ASN A 82 -20.10 -1.11 2.38
C ASN A 82 -21.41 -0.78 1.64
N VAL A 83 -22.54 -1.36 2.05
CA VAL A 83 -23.85 -1.09 1.43
C VAL A 83 -24.23 0.38 1.60
N LEU A 84 -24.03 0.97 2.78
CA LEU A 84 -24.31 2.39 3.04
C LEU A 84 -23.48 3.34 2.17
N LEU A 85 -22.28 2.94 1.74
CA LEU A 85 -21.43 3.72 0.84
C LEU A 85 -21.76 3.46 -0.63
N ILE A 86 -22.01 2.20 -1.01
CA ILE A 86 -22.22 1.80 -2.41
C ILE A 86 -23.62 2.21 -2.90
N ALA A 87 -24.67 2.02 -2.09
CA ALA A 87 -26.05 2.30 -2.49
C ALA A 87 -26.26 3.75 -2.98
N PRO A 88 -25.88 4.81 -2.24
CA PRO A 88 -26.03 6.18 -2.74
C PRO A 88 -25.17 6.44 -3.98
N ALA A 89 -23.99 5.81 -4.10
CA ALA A 89 -23.13 5.97 -5.26
C ALA A 89 -23.78 5.39 -6.54
N LEU A 90 -24.41 4.22 -6.42
CA LEU A 90 -25.15 3.59 -7.52
C LEU A 90 -26.40 4.40 -7.90
N LEU A 91 -27.16 4.89 -6.91
CA LEU A 91 -28.31 5.75 -7.16
C LEU A 91 -27.92 7.03 -7.91
N LEU A 92 -26.83 7.69 -7.50
CA LEU A 92 -26.30 8.86 -8.20
C LEU A 92 -25.80 8.50 -9.60
N PHE A 93 -25.15 7.35 -9.77
CA PHE A 93 -24.64 6.93 -11.06
C PHE A 93 -25.75 6.67 -12.09
N LEU A 94 -26.86 6.07 -11.66
CA LEU A 94 -28.01 5.70 -12.49
C LEU A 94 -28.93 6.90 -12.77
N ASN A 95 -29.16 7.77 -11.79
CA ASN A 95 -30.15 8.85 -11.90
C ASN A 95 -29.58 10.18 -12.38
N SER A 96 -28.28 10.42 -12.22
CA SER A 96 -27.65 11.69 -12.57
C SER A 96 -26.80 11.54 -13.82
N LYS A 97 -27.00 12.44 -14.79
CA LYS A 97 -26.10 12.58 -15.94
C LYS A 97 -24.86 13.37 -15.51
N PRO A 98 -23.67 13.04 -16.02
CA PRO A 98 -22.49 13.85 -15.77
C PRO A 98 -22.75 15.28 -16.26
N PRO A 99 -22.31 16.31 -15.50
CA PRO A 99 -22.48 17.69 -15.92
C PRO A 99 -21.78 17.84 -17.28
N ARG A 100 -22.47 18.48 -18.24
CA ARG A 100 -21.86 18.80 -19.54
C ARG A 100 -20.60 19.60 -19.24
N SER A 101 -19.43 19.05 -19.57
CA SER A 101 -18.21 19.83 -19.44
C SER A 101 -18.36 21.03 -20.37
N GLN A 102 -18.49 22.23 -19.80
CA GLN A 102 -18.14 23.46 -20.49
C GLN A 102 -16.63 23.47 -20.66
N GLN A 103 -16.09 22.53 -21.45
CA GLN A 103 -14.80 22.73 -22.05
C GLN A 103 -15.02 23.82 -23.09
N LYS A 104 -14.91 25.09 -22.68
CA LYS A 104 -14.44 26.11 -23.60
C LYS A 104 -13.13 25.52 -24.14
N ALA A 105 -13.15 25.08 -25.40
CA ALA A 105 -11.93 24.81 -26.12
C ALA A 105 -11.12 26.11 -26.02
N LYS A 106 -10.12 26.14 -25.12
CA LYS A 106 -9.11 27.19 -25.21
C LYS A 106 -8.50 26.98 -26.59
N PRO A 107 -8.49 28.01 -27.46
CA PRO A 107 -7.84 27.88 -28.75
C PRO A 107 -6.40 27.39 -28.52
N PRO A 108 -5.87 26.53 -29.40
CA PRO A 108 -4.51 26.03 -29.25
C PRO A 108 -3.57 27.22 -29.05
N PRO A 109 -2.73 27.23 -28.00
CA PRO A 109 -1.73 28.28 -27.85
C PRO A 109 -0.87 28.30 -29.10
N LYS A 110 -0.60 29.49 -29.65
CA LYS A 110 0.39 29.62 -30.73
C LYS A 110 1.72 29.06 -30.20
N PRO A 111 2.41 28.18 -30.93
CA PRO A 111 3.65 27.58 -30.44
C PRO A 111 4.66 28.68 -30.15
N THR A 112 5.02 28.81 -28.88
CA THR A 112 6.08 29.72 -28.42
C THR A 112 7.42 29.00 -28.52
N GLN A 113 8.54 29.73 -28.61
CA GLN A 113 9.88 29.11 -28.67
C GLN A 113 10.17 28.17 -27.48
N SER A 114 9.48 28.33 -26.35
CA SER A 114 9.51 27.38 -25.22
C SER A 114 8.89 26.01 -25.51
N ASP A 115 7.94 25.90 -26.45
CA ASP A 115 7.32 24.63 -26.83
C ASP A 115 8.24 23.77 -27.69
N ARG A 116 9.15 24.41 -28.46
CA ARG A 116 10.23 23.69 -29.17
C ARG A 116 11.26 23.11 -28.21
N ASN A 117 11.54 23.80 -27.09
CA ASN A 117 12.43 23.31 -26.04
C ASN A 117 11.76 22.27 -25.11
N ALA A 118 10.43 22.22 -25.05
CA ALA A 118 9.69 21.20 -24.30
C ALA A 118 9.63 19.84 -25.02
N ALA A 119 9.86 19.80 -26.35
CA ALA A 119 10.03 18.57 -27.12
C ALA A 119 11.31 17.80 -26.71
N ASP A 120 12.30 18.48 -26.11
CA ASP A 120 13.58 17.92 -25.65
C ASP A 120 13.57 17.45 -24.19
N MET A 121 12.47 17.63 -23.45
CA MET A 121 12.38 17.15 -22.07
C MET A 121 11.97 15.66 -22.04
N PRO A 122 12.75 14.79 -21.37
CA PRO A 122 12.46 13.36 -21.34
C PRO A 122 11.03 13.11 -20.85
N GLU A 123 10.30 12.33 -21.63
CA GLU A 123 8.86 12.12 -21.47
C GLU A 123 8.53 11.65 -20.04
N SER A 124 7.89 12.52 -19.24
CA SER A 124 7.52 12.16 -17.87
C SER A 124 6.38 11.15 -17.88
N LEU A 125 6.54 10.04 -17.15
CA LEU A 125 5.54 8.99 -17.03
C LEU A 125 4.23 9.53 -16.42
N PRO A 126 3.05 9.11 -16.91
CA PRO A 126 1.76 9.62 -16.44
C PRO A 126 1.54 9.36 -14.94
N ILE A 127 0.75 10.22 -14.31
CA ILE A 127 0.25 10.04 -12.95
C ILE A 127 -1.16 9.48 -13.05
N HIS A 128 -1.38 8.31 -12.46
CA HIS A 128 -2.68 7.65 -12.48
C HIS A 128 -3.43 7.90 -11.15
N PRO A 129 -4.63 8.50 -11.16
CA PRO A 129 -5.45 8.71 -9.96
C PRO A 129 -5.73 7.43 -9.17
N PHE A 130 -5.96 6.30 -9.82
CA PHE A 130 -6.24 5.02 -9.17
C PHE A 130 -5.05 4.51 -8.35
N LEU A 131 -3.81 4.73 -8.83
CA LEU A 131 -2.59 4.42 -8.08
C LEU A 131 -2.43 5.33 -6.87
N THR A 132 -2.77 6.62 -7.03
CA THR A 132 -2.76 7.59 -5.93
C THR A 132 -3.75 7.18 -4.84
N THR A 133 -4.97 6.83 -5.24
CA THR A 133 -6.05 6.39 -4.36
C THR A 133 -5.68 5.11 -3.60
N TYR A 134 -5.20 4.08 -4.31
CA TYR A 134 -4.74 2.82 -3.72
C TYR A 134 -3.65 3.04 -2.66
N ARG A 135 -2.61 3.81 -3.00
CA ARG A 135 -1.49 4.08 -2.08
C ARG A 135 -1.90 4.91 -0.88
N ALA A 136 -2.76 5.90 -1.09
CA ALA A 136 -3.27 6.74 -0.02
C ALA A 136 -4.17 5.97 0.95
N ALA A 137 -5.09 5.15 0.44
CA ALA A 137 -5.95 4.30 1.26
C ALA A 137 -5.12 3.33 2.13
N MET A 138 -4.09 2.71 1.52
CA MET A 138 -3.12 1.88 2.25
C MET A 138 -2.39 2.65 3.36
N MET A 139 -1.97 3.89 3.10
CA MET A 139 -1.32 4.72 4.11
C MET A 139 -2.28 5.07 5.25
N ILE A 140 -3.50 5.48 4.93
CA ILE A 140 -4.52 5.89 5.91
C ILE A 140 -4.89 4.72 6.81
N ILE A 141 -5.22 3.55 6.25
CA ILE A 141 -5.56 2.37 7.07
C ILE A 141 -4.40 1.96 7.97
N THR A 142 -3.16 2.09 7.48
CA THR A 142 -1.98 1.82 8.29
C THR A 142 -1.87 2.79 9.45
N CYS A 143 -1.94 4.10 9.19
CA CYS A 143 -1.84 5.12 10.24
C CYS A 143 -2.96 4.95 11.28
N VAL A 144 -4.17 4.63 10.85
CA VAL A 144 -5.27 4.33 11.76
C VAL A 144 -4.99 3.08 12.59
N ALA A 145 -4.57 1.97 11.96
CA ALA A 145 -4.38 0.69 12.63
C ALA A 145 -3.24 0.71 13.66
N ILE A 146 -2.15 1.44 13.42
CA ILE A 146 -1.00 1.49 14.35
C ILE A 146 -1.34 2.11 15.70
N LEU A 147 -2.34 3.00 15.76
CA LEU A 147 -2.84 3.55 17.02
C LEU A 147 -4.10 2.81 17.51
N ALA A 148 -5.02 2.46 16.60
CA ALA A 148 -6.27 1.80 16.96
C ALA A 148 -6.03 0.46 17.67
N VAL A 149 -4.97 -0.27 17.31
CA VAL A 149 -4.60 -1.54 17.95
C VAL A 149 -4.36 -1.41 19.46
N ASP A 150 -4.02 -0.24 19.99
CA ASP A 150 -3.81 -0.05 21.43
C ASP A 150 -5.13 0.09 22.23
N PHE A 151 -6.27 0.21 21.55
CA PHE A 151 -7.60 0.35 22.14
C PHE A 151 -8.44 -0.92 21.99
N GLN A 152 -9.34 -1.17 22.96
CA GLN A 152 -10.32 -2.27 22.88
C GLN A 152 -11.31 -2.13 21.70
N ALA A 153 -11.53 -0.89 21.23
CA ALA A 153 -12.39 -0.62 20.07
C ALA A 153 -11.89 -1.28 18.77
N PHE A 154 -10.60 -1.59 18.67
CA PHE A 154 -10.04 -2.32 17.54
C PHE A 154 -10.04 -3.83 17.84
N PRO A 155 -10.71 -4.66 17.03
CA PRO A 155 -10.76 -6.10 17.28
C PRO A 155 -9.40 -6.77 17.17
N ARG A 156 -9.11 -7.67 18.13
CA ARG A 156 -7.83 -8.39 18.18
C ARG A 156 -7.57 -9.29 16.97
N ARG A 157 -8.62 -9.79 16.32
CA ARG A 157 -8.51 -10.56 15.06
C ARG A 157 -7.91 -9.76 13.88
N PHE A 158 -7.86 -8.44 13.97
CA PHE A 158 -7.19 -7.58 12.99
C PHE A 158 -5.73 -7.27 13.33
N ALA A 159 -5.33 -7.50 14.58
CA ALA A 159 -3.96 -7.30 15.02
C ALA A 159 -3.04 -8.41 14.49
N LYS A 160 -1.73 -8.17 14.55
CA LYS A 160 -0.73 -9.07 13.96
C LYS A 160 -0.83 -10.47 14.55
N VAL A 161 -0.72 -11.47 13.69
CA VAL A 161 -0.64 -12.87 14.11
C VAL A 161 0.79 -13.22 14.49
N GLU A 162 0.95 -14.14 15.44
CA GLU A 162 2.26 -14.57 15.90
C GLU A 162 2.98 -15.48 14.89
N ASN A 163 2.44 -16.68 14.66
CA ASN A 163 3.11 -17.72 13.87
C ASN A 163 2.34 -18.04 12.59
N TRP A 164 1.05 -18.36 12.70
CA TRP A 164 0.22 -18.85 11.59
C TRP A 164 -1.17 -18.24 11.64
N GLY A 165 -1.64 -17.73 10.50
CA GLY A 165 -2.94 -17.08 10.37
C GLY A 165 -2.86 -15.85 9.47
N THR A 166 -3.99 -15.14 9.36
CA THR A 166 -4.13 -13.93 8.55
C THR A 166 -4.79 -12.83 9.36
N SER A 167 -4.28 -11.61 9.27
CA SER A 167 -4.96 -10.45 9.83
C SER A 167 -4.80 -9.20 8.97
N LEU A 168 -5.58 -8.17 9.28
CA LEU A 168 -5.50 -6.87 8.59
C LEU A 168 -4.10 -6.25 8.73
N MET A 169 -3.53 -6.27 9.95
CA MET A 169 -2.19 -5.72 10.19
C MET A 169 -1.10 -6.55 9.53
N ASP A 170 -1.30 -7.85 9.34
CA ASP A 170 -0.34 -8.68 8.62
C ASP A 170 -0.24 -8.32 7.13
N LEU A 171 -1.37 -7.96 6.52
CA LEU A 171 -1.44 -7.52 5.14
C LEU A 171 -0.70 -6.20 4.89
N GLY A 172 -0.75 -5.29 5.86
CA GLY A 172 -0.24 -3.91 5.72
C GLY A 172 1.23 -3.86 5.28
N VAL A 173 2.10 -4.60 5.98
CA VAL A 173 3.53 -4.64 5.67
C VAL A 173 3.79 -5.19 4.26
N GLY A 174 3.14 -6.29 3.89
CA GLY A 174 3.24 -6.86 2.54
C GLY A 174 2.75 -5.88 1.46
N SER A 175 1.65 -5.18 1.71
CA SER A 175 1.10 -4.16 0.82
C SER A 175 2.06 -2.98 0.63
N PHE A 176 2.78 -2.52 1.66
CA PHE A 176 3.82 -1.49 1.50
C PHE A 176 4.95 -1.95 0.58
N VAL A 177 5.40 -3.19 0.77
CA VAL A 177 6.48 -3.78 -0.05
C VAL A 177 6.02 -3.91 -1.50
N PHE A 178 4.81 -4.42 -1.74
CA PHE A 178 4.22 -4.54 -3.08
C PHE A 178 4.09 -3.16 -3.74
N SER A 179 3.58 -2.18 -3.00
CA SER A 179 3.41 -0.79 -3.45
C SER A 179 4.74 -0.11 -3.77
N GLY A 180 5.79 -0.38 -2.98
CA GLY A 180 7.17 0.03 -3.27
C GLY A 180 7.68 -0.57 -4.57
N GLY A 181 7.41 -1.86 -4.79
CA GLY A 181 7.66 -2.56 -6.05
C GLY A 181 7.00 -1.86 -7.24
N VAL A 182 5.69 -1.57 -7.15
CA VAL A 182 4.92 -0.87 -8.21
C VAL A 182 5.56 0.47 -8.57
N VAL A 183 5.97 1.27 -7.58
CA VAL A 183 6.60 2.58 -7.84
C VAL A 183 8.01 2.43 -8.41
N SER A 184 8.77 1.40 -7.99
CA SER A 184 10.10 1.13 -8.53
C SER A 184 10.09 0.85 -10.03
N ALA A 185 8.97 0.40 -10.60
CA ALA A 185 8.85 0.22 -12.05
C ALA A 185 9.07 1.52 -12.84
N ARG A 186 8.85 2.71 -12.25
CA ARG A 186 9.09 4.00 -12.92
C ARG A 186 10.57 4.20 -13.29
N SER A 187 11.51 3.79 -12.43
CA SER A 187 12.94 3.91 -12.73
C SER A 187 13.35 2.98 -13.88
N VAL A 188 12.84 1.75 -13.88
CA VAL A 188 13.06 0.75 -14.94
C VAL A 188 12.51 1.25 -16.28
N LEU A 189 11.27 1.76 -16.30
CA LEU A 189 10.62 2.28 -17.51
C LEU A 189 11.35 3.51 -18.06
N LYS A 190 11.80 4.42 -17.20
CA LYS A 190 12.60 5.59 -17.61
C LYS A 190 13.94 5.16 -18.22
N GLY A 191 14.58 4.12 -17.66
CA GLY A 191 15.79 3.52 -18.21
C GLY A 191 15.57 2.93 -19.61
N ARG A 192 14.42 2.28 -19.86
CA ARG A 192 14.07 1.73 -21.19
C ARG A 192 13.77 2.81 -22.22
N SER A 193 13.10 3.90 -21.83
CA SER A 193 12.69 4.98 -22.73
C SER A 193 13.85 5.84 -23.24
N ASN A 194 14.89 6.02 -22.43
CA ASN A 194 15.99 6.93 -22.76
C ASN A 194 17.03 6.34 -23.73
N GLY A 195 16.85 5.11 -24.25
CA GLY A 195 17.82 4.46 -25.15
C GLY A 195 19.25 4.37 -24.60
N ALA A 196 19.43 4.65 -23.30
CA ALA A 196 20.74 4.85 -22.70
C ALA A 196 21.47 3.50 -22.65
N ARG A 197 22.76 3.51 -23.02
CA ARG A 197 23.70 2.41 -22.73
C ARG A 197 23.38 1.82 -21.37
N LYS A 198 23.20 0.49 -21.27
CA LYS A 198 22.92 -0.21 -20.01
C LYS A 198 23.79 0.39 -18.91
N THR A 199 23.20 1.18 -18.03
CA THR A 199 23.94 1.79 -16.92
C THR A 199 24.57 0.66 -16.11
N PRO A 200 25.88 0.71 -15.84
CA PRO A 200 26.57 -0.34 -15.09
C PRO A 200 25.81 -0.66 -13.79
N VAL A 201 25.79 -1.94 -13.42
CA VAL A 201 25.10 -2.42 -12.21
C VAL A 201 25.52 -1.61 -10.98
N GLY A 202 26.82 -1.26 -10.88
CA GLY A 202 27.33 -0.43 -9.79
C GLY A 202 26.71 0.97 -9.71
N GLN A 203 26.48 1.66 -10.83
CA GLN A 203 25.82 2.98 -10.83
C GLN A 203 24.34 2.89 -10.45
N ARG A 204 23.64 1.84 -10.90
CA ARG A 204 22.26 1.57 -10.51
C ARG A 204 22.14 1.23 -9.02
N LEU A 205 23.08 0.44 -8.52
CA LEU A 205 23.17 0.08 -7.11
C LEU A 205 23.43 1.32 -6.24
N ILE A 206 24.40 2.17 -6.61
CA ILE A 206 24.67 3.43 -5.88
C ILE A 206 23.43 4.34 -5.86
N ALA A 207 22.75 4.50 -7.00
CA ALA A 207 21.54 5.30 -7.07
C ALA A 207 20.44 4.72 -6.17
N SER A 208 20.17 3.41 -6.26
CA SER A 208 19.17 2.70 -5.46
C SER A 208 19.46 2.75 -3.96
N THR A 209 20.73 2.58 -3.58
CA THR A 209 21.20 2.67 -2.20
C THR A 209 21.06 4.09 -1.67
N ARG A 210 21.39 5.12 -2.45
CA ARG A 210 21.20 6.53 -2.05
C ARG A 210 19.75 6.84 -1.73
N HIS A 211 18.83 6.35 -2.56
CA HIS A 211 17.39 6.45 -2.30
C HIS A 211 16.97 5.64 -1.08
N SER A 212 17.72 4.63 -0.66
CA SER A 212 17.39 3.82 0.51
C SER A 212 17.94 4.36 1.83
N VAL A 213 18.91 5.29 1.79
CA VAL A 213 19.57 5.86 2.99
C VAL A 213 18.58 6.42 4.02
N PRO A 214 17.55 7.21 3.65
CA PRO A 214 16.69 7.80 4.67
C PRO A 214 15.86 6.74 5.42
N LEU A 215 15.50 5.62 4.76
CA LEU A 215 14.87 4.48 5.43
C LEU A 215 15.84 3.75 6.37
N LEU A 216 17.10 3.59 5.97
CA LEU A 216 18.11 2.95 6.83
C LEU A 216 18.43 3.81 8.06
N VAL A 217 18.56 5.13 7.89
CA VAL A 217 18.72 6.09 8.99
C VAL A 217 17.54 6.00 9.94
N LEU A 218 16.32 5.95 9.39
CA LEU A 218 15.12 5.79 10.19
C LEU A 218 15.08 4.44 10.94
N GLY A 219 15.58 3.37 10.31
CA GLY A 219 15.77 2.08 10.95
C GLY A 219 16.72 2.17 12.15
N LEU A 220 17.80 2.95 12.03
CA LEU A 220 18.72 3.22 13.14
C LEU A 220 18.06 4.05 14.24
N VAL A 221 17.36 5.14 13.88
CA VAL A 221 16.64 6.00 14.84
C VAL A 221 15.65 5.16 15.64
N ARG A 222 14.83 4.34 14.96
CA ARG A 222 13.90 3.42 15.63
C ARG A 222 14.63 2.48 16.59
N LEU A 223 15.73 1.87 16.15
CA LEU A 223 16.50 0.95 16.98
C LEU A 223 17.01 1.65 18.26
N TYR A 224 17.56 2.85 18.14
CA TYR A 224 18.06 3.61 19.29
C TYR A 224 16.93 4.10 20.20
N SER A 225 15.83 4.62 19.62
CA SER A 225 14.70 5.12 20.41
C SER A 225 14.01 4.02 21.20
N VAL A 226 13.81 2.84 20.60
CA VAL A 226 13.10 1.75 21.29
C VAL A 226 13.97 1.15 22.39
N LYS A 227 15.29 0.99 22.16
CA LYS A 227 16.23 0.55 23.19
C LYS A 227 16.49 1.58 24.28
N GLY A 228 16.44 2.87 23.96
CA GLY A 228 16.63 3.95 24.94
C GLY A 228 15.40 4.23 25.80
N LEU A 229 14.20 3.80 25.38
CA LEU A 229 12.93 4.06 26.06
C LEU A 229 12.34 2.84 26.78
N ASP A 230 13.05 1.71 26.85
CA ASP A 230 12.60 0.44 27.45
C ASP A 230 11.19 -0.02 27.01
N TYR A 231 10.83 0.31 25.76
CA TYR A 231 9.55 -0.08 25.19
C TYR A 231 9.55 -1.58 24.90
N ALA A 232 8.39 -2.24 25.06
CA ALA A 232 8.25 -3.67 24.83
C ALA A 232 8.52 -4.04 23.36
N GLU A 233 9.70 -4.60 23.06
CA GLU A 233 10.04 -5.08 21.73
C GLU A 233 9.50 -6.50 21.51
N HIS A 234 8.66 -6.65 20.49
CA HIS A 234 8.27 -7.97 19.99
C HIS A 234 9.40 -8.51 19.12
N VAL A 235 10.43 -9.05 19.77
CA VAL A 235 11.65 -9.55 19.11
C VAL A 235 11.34 -10.68 18.11
N THR A 236 10.19 -11.35 18.25
CA THR A 236 9.69 -12.37 17.32
C THR A 236 9.28 -11.82 15.95
N GLU A 237 9.07 -10.50 15.79
CA GLU A 237 8.68 -9.92 14.50
C GLU A 237 9.84 -9.86 13.50
N TYR A 238 11.00 -9.36 13.93
CA TYR A 238 12.16 -9.12 13.06
C TYR A 238 13.50 -9.50 13.70
N GLY A 239 13.54 -9.67 15.01
CA GLY A 239 14.77 -9.88 15.78
C GLY A 239 15.13 -8.70 16.67
N VAL A 240 16.33 -8.75 17.25
CA VAL A 240 16.81 -7.83 18.31
C VAL A 240 17.29 -6.48 17.77
N HIS A 241 17.76 -6.45 16.53
CA HIS A 241 18.33 -5.25 15.90
C HIS A 241 17.69 -4.92 14.56
N TRP A 242 17.04 -5.90 13.92
CA TRP A 242 16.38 -5.71 12.65
C TRP A 242 14.98 -5.14 12.85
N ASN A 243 14.55 -4.28 11.93
CA ASN A 243 13.19 -3.76 11.88
C ASN A 243 12.76 -3.57 10.43
N PHE A 244 11.47 -3.30 10.24
CA PHE A 244 10.88 -3.20 8.92
C PHE A 244 11.52 -2.12 8.02
N PHE A 245 12.07 -1.04 8.58
CA PHE A 245 12.74 -0.02 7.77
C PHE A 245 14.04 -0.54 7.14
N PHE A 246 14.77 -1.43 7.82
CA PHE A 246 15.91 -2.11 7.22
C PHE A 246 15.48 -3.04 6.08
N THR A 247 14.40 -3.80 6.26
CA THR A 247 13.81 -4.60 5.17
C THR A 247 13.48 -3.70 3.96
N LEU A 248 12.75 -2.60 4.15
CA LEU A 248 12.40 -1.69 3.06
C LEU A 248 13.61 -1.01 2.41
N GLY A 249 14.61 -0.61 3.19
CA GLY A 249 15.82 0.03 2.69
C GLY A 249 16.72 -0.92 1.90
N LEU A 250 16.74 -2.21 2.23
CA LEU A 250 17.60 -3.18 1.54
C LEU A 250 16.96 -3.79 0.29
N LEU A 251 15.63 -3.72 0.15
CA LEU A 251 14.92 -4.27 -1.01
C LEU A 251 15.35 -3.64 -2.34
N PRO A 252 15.33 -2.30 -2.55
CA PRO A 252 15.68 -1.71 -3.83
C PRO A 252 17.11 -2.03 -4.31
N PRO A 253 18.16 -1.98 -3.46
CA PRO A 253 19.50 -2.41 -3.86
C PRO A 253 19.57 -3.89 -4.23
N PHE A 254 18.89 -4.75 -3.48
CA PHE A 254 18.88 -6.19 -3.74
C PHE A 254 18.22 -6.52 -5.08
N VAL A 255 17.15 -5.79 -5.44
CA VAL A 255 16.50 -5.98 -6.74
C VAL A 255 17.43 -5.58 -7.88
N GLU A 256 18.19 -4.49 -7.77
CA GLU A 256 19.15 -4.09 -8.82
C GLU A 256 20.30 -5.09 -8.97
N LEU A 257 20.74 -5.73 -7.88
CA LEU A 257 21.72 -6.81 -7.92
C LEU A 257 21.19 -8.01 -8.71
N PHE A 258 19.95 -8.43 -8.39
CA PHE A 258 19.27 -9.56 -9.03
C PHE A 258 18.69 -9.24 -10.40
N ASP A 259 18.64 -7.97 -10.81
CA ASP A 259 18.24 -7.58 -12.17
C ASP A 259 19.20 -8.14 -13.23
N SER A 260 20.43 -8.48 -12.84
CA SER A 260 21.38 -9.23 -13.68
C SER A 260 20.89 -10.65 -13.99
N LEU A 261 20.13 -11.28 -13.09
CA LEU A 261 19.46 -12.57 -13.32
C LEU A 261 18.19 -12.43 -14.17
N ALA A 262 17.56 -11.25 -14.16
CA ALA A 262 16.43 -10.95 -15.05
C ALA A 262 16.83 -10.86 -16.53
N ALA A 263 18.13 -10.86 -16.85
CA ALA A 263 18.63 -11.07 -18.20
C ALA A 263 18.37 -12.51 -18.72
N ILE A 264 18.23 -13.48 -17.81
CA ILE A 264 17.98 -14.90 -18.12
C ILE A 264 16.47 -15.18 -18.15
N ILE A 265 15.72 -14.64 -17.19
CA ILE A 265 14.26 -14.77 -17.11
C ILE A 265 13.63 -13.38 -17.29
N PRO A 266 13.08 -13.04 -18.47
CA PRO A 266 12.56 -11.69 -18.75
C PRO A 266 11.17 -11.43 -18.15
N SER A 267 10.82 -12.08 -17.03
CA SER A 267 9.57 -11.89 -16.29
C SER A 267 9.83 -11.78 -14.78
N TYR A 268 9.54 -10.61 -14.22
CA TYR A 268 9.60 -10.39 -12.77
C TYR A 268 8.53 -11.19 -12.01
N GLU A 269 7.42 -11.57 -12.66
CA GLU A 269 6.42 -12.46 -12.03
C GLU A 269 6.97 -13.87 -11.86
N ALA A 270 7.58 -14.42 -12.91
CA ALA A 270 8.24 -15.72 -12.83
C ALA A 270 9.36 -15.71 -11.80
N LEU A 271 10.16 -14.65 -11.74
CA LEU A 271 11.20 -14.49 -10.72
C LEU A 271 10.61 -14.42 -9.30
N SER A 272 9.53 -13.67 -9.10
CA SER A 272 8.83 -13.60 -7.82
C SER A 272 8.35 -14.98 -7.36
N LEU A 273 7.68 -15.72 -8.26
CA LEU A 273 7.22 -17.08 -7.98
C LEU A 273 8.39 -18.04 -7.72
N ALA A 274 9.47 -17.96 -8.51
CA ALA A 274 10.65 -18.79 -8.32
C ALA A 274 11.27 -18.56 -6.95
N VAL A 275 11.45 -17.30 -6.53
CA VAL A 275 11.96 -16.98 -5.19
C VAL A 275 11.03 -17.52 -4.11
N ALA A 276 9.72 -17.32 -4.23
CA ALA A 276 8.75 -17.80 -3.25
C ALA A 276 8.74 -19.34 -3.14
N VAL A 277 8.77 -20.05 -4.26
CA VAL A 277 8.79 -21.52 -4.31
C VAL A 277 10.10 -22.07 -3.77
N LEU A 278 11.25 -21.54 -4.19
CA LEU A 278 12.56 -21.97 -3.70
C LEU A 278 12.70 -21.72 -2.20
N TYR A 279 12.22 -20.58 -1.71
CA TYR A 279 12.23 -20.26 -0.29
C TYR A 279 11.30 -21.19 0.49
N GLN A 280 10.10 -21.46 -0.01
CA GLN A 280 9.18 -22.42 0.62
C GLN A 280 9.75 -23.85 0.63
N ALA A 281 10.39 -24.27 -0.46
CA ALA A 281 11.07 -25.55 -0.53
C ALA A 281 12.17 -25.63 0.52
N ALA A 282 13.01 -24.59 0.65
CA ALA A 282 14.04 -24.53 1.69
C ALA A 282 13.45 -24.56 3.11
N LEU A 283 12.30 -23.92 3.35
CA LEU A 283 11.63 -23.97 4.65
C LEU A 283 11.13 -25.37 5.02
N GLU A 284 10.69 -26.18 4.06
CA GLU A 284 10.15 -27.52 4.33
C GLU A 284 11.19 -28.65 4.17
N SER A 285 12.22 -28.48 3.34
CA SER A 285 13.25 -29.50 3.11
C SER A 285 14.46 -29.39 4.03
N THR A 286 14.60 -28.29 4.77
CA THR A 286 15.73 -28.05 5.68
C THR A 286 15.26 -27.69 7.09
N GLU A 287 16.20 -27.61 8.05
CA GLU A 287 15.92 -27.14 9.41
C GLU A 287 15.69 -25.63 9.53
N LEU A 288 15.57 -24.91 8.41
CA LEU A 288 15.43 -23.45 8.42
C LEU A 288 14.16 -22.99 9.17
N LYS A 289 13.04 -23.68 8.99
CA LYS A 289 11.76 -23.35 9.65
C LYS A 289 11.84 -23.50 11.17
N SER A 290 12.43 -24.58 11.67
CA SER A 290 12.66 -24.78 13.10
C SER A 290 13.69 -23.79 13.66
N TYR A 291 14.73 -23.48 12.88
CA TYR A 291 15.72 -22.47 13.23
C TYR A 291 15.09 -21.09 13.44
N ILE A 292 14.16 -20.67 12.59
CA ILE A 292 13.51 -19.36 12.71
C ILE A 292 12.53 -19.31 13.89
N LEU A 293 11.68 -20.34 14.04
CA LEU A 293 10.56 -20.30 14.98
C LEU A 293 10.95 -20.64 16.42
N VAL A 294 11.80 -21.66 16.62
CA VAL A 294 11.94 -22.33 17.94
C VAL A 294 13.37 -22.30 18.48
N SER A 295 14.39 -22.26 17.61
CA SER A 295 15.78 -22.39 18.06
C SER A 295 16.18 -21.32 19.10
N PRO A 296 17.02 -21.62 20.11
CA PRO A 296 17.53 -20.61 21.02
C PRO A 296 18.29 -19.49 20.29
N ARG A 297 18.28 -18.27 20.83
CA ARG A 297 19.08 -17.17 20.25
C ARG A 297 20.54 -17.35 20.62
N GLY A 298 21.39 -17.53 19.61
CA GLY A 298 22.84 -17.55 19.76
C GLY A 298 23.46 -16.14 19.84
N PRO A 299 24.79 -16.07 20.06
CA PRO A 299 25.50 -14.80 20.21
C PRO A 299 25.66 -14.03 18.88
N SER A 300 25.57 -14.72 17.73
CA SER A 300 25.80 -14.14 16.41
C SER A 300 24.72 -13.13 15.99
N LEU A 301 25.09 -12.12 15.20
CA LEU A 301 24.15 -11.12 14.67
C LEU A 301 23.05 -11.75 13.81
N LEU A 302 23.37 -12.80 13.05
CA LEU A 302 22.39 -13.54 12.27
C LEU A 302 21.35 -14.21 13.17
N SER A 303 21.80 -14.89 14.24
CA SER A 303 20.88 -15.58 15.15
C SER A 303 19.97 -14.61 15.91
N LYS A 304 20.47 -13.39 16.21
CA LYS A 304 19.67 -12.33 16.84
C LYS A 304 18.62 -11.71 15.91
N ASN A 305 18.77 -11.84 14.60
CA ASN A 305 17.96 -11.17 13.58
C ASN A 305 17.36 -12.13 12.54
N ARG A 306 17.33 -13.42 12.84
CA ARG A 306 16.99 -14.47 11.88
C ARG A 306 15.60 -14.29 11.28
N GLU A 307 14.62 -13.84 12.07
CA GLU A 307 13.27 -13.59 11.59
C GLU A 307 13.28 -12.53 10.47
N GLY A 308 13.93 -11.39 10.70
CA GLY A 308 14.04 -10.32 9.71
C GLY A 308 14.89 -10.67 8.49
N VAL A 309 16.00 -11.40 8.70
CA VAL A 309 16.92 -11.77 7.62
C VAL A 309 16.30 -12.82 6.69
N PHE A 310 15.68 -13.87 7.22
CA PHE A 310 15.12 -14.92 6.36
C PHE A 310 13.77 -14.52 5.75
N SER A 311 12.93 -13.77 6.47
CA SER A 311 11.69 -13.22 5.88
C SER A 311 11.94 -12.21 4.76
N PHE A 312 13.17 -11.65 4.66
CA PHE A 312 13.58 -10.77 3.57
C PHE A 312 13.38 -11.42 2.20
N LEU A 313 13.57 -12.74 2.06
CA LEU A 313 13.36 -13.45 0.79
C LEU A 313 11.90 -13.42 0.34
N GLY A 314 10.97 -13.59 1.28
CA GLY A 314 9.53 -13.45 1.02
C GLY A 314 9.15 -12.02 0.65
N TYR A 315 9.65 -11.02 1.39
CA TYR A 315 9.43 -9.62 1.04
C TYR A 315 10.05 -9.24 -0.30
N PHE A 316 11.20 -9.81 -0.65
CA PHE A 316 11.81 -9.64 -1.95
C PHE A 316 10.92 -10.17 -3.07
N ALA A 317 10.33 -11.36 -2.90
CA ALA A 317 9.35 -11.89 -3.85
C ALA A 317 8.12 -10.97 -4.01
N ILE A 318 7.57 -10.43 -2.91
CA ILE A 318 6.44 -9.46 -2.95
C ILE A 318 6.84 -8.20 -3.71
N PHE A 319 8.04 -7.68 -3.48
CA PHE A 319 8.54 -6.49 -4.16
C PHE A 319 8.65 -6.72 -5.68
N LEU A 320 9.18 -7.88 -6.07
CA LEU A 320 9.26 -8.30 -7.47
C LEU A 320 7.87 -8.39 -8.12
N ALA A 321 6.89 -8.99 -7.46
CA ALA A 321 5.50 -9.05 -7.94
C ALA A 321 4.88 -7.65 -8.11
N GLY A 322 5.15 -6.74 -7.18
CA GLY A 322 4.77 -5.34 -7.28
C GLY A 322 5.41 -4.64 -8.47
N ARG A 323 6.73 -4.83 -8.69
CA ARG A 323 7.47 -4.26 -9.83
C ARG A 323 6.92 -4.77 -11.16
N ALA A 324 6.69 -6.08 -11.25
CA ALA A 324 6.01 -6.76 -12.34
C ALA A 324 4.68 -6.07 -12.72
N THR A 325 3.82 -5.87 -11.72
CA THR A 325 2.53 -5.19 -11.85
C THR A 325 2.72 -3.75 -12.33
N GLY A 326 3.62 -3.00 -11.71
CA GLY A 326 3.93 -1.61 -12.06
C GLY A 326 4.38 -1.42 -13.51
N ILE A 327 5.23 -2.32 -14.04
CA ILE A 327 5.72 -2.26 -15.43
C ILE A 327 4.57 -2.36 -16.43
N ARG A 328 3.51 -3.08 -16.10
CA ARG A 328 2.35 -3.27 -17.00
C ARG A 328 1.32 -2.14 -16.93
N ILE A 329 1.14 -1.53 -15.76
CA ILE A 329 0.03 -0.58 -15.52
C ILE A 329 0.44 0.90 -15.56
N ILE A 330 1.72 1.23 -15.39
CA ILE A 330 2.20 2.61 -15.41
C ILE A 330 2.29 3.22 -16.82
N PRO A 331 2.80 2.50 -17.85
CA PRO A 331 2.89 3.08 -19.19
C PRO A 331 1.52 3.48 -19.74
N ARG A 332 1.49 4.50 -20.62
CA ARG A 332 0.26 4.91 -21.32
C ARG A 332 -0.31 3.79 -22.19
N GLY A 333 0.56 2.96 -22.76
CA GLY A 333 0.18 1.84 -23.63
C GLY A 333 -0.44 2.24 -24.96
N THR A 334 -0.47 3.54 -25.27
CA THR A 334 -0.96 4.10 -26.54
C THR A 334 0.12 3.98 -27.60
N THR A 335 -0.24 3.45 -28.77
CA THR A 335 0.62 3.41 -29.97
C THR A 335 -0.21 3.89 -31.15
N THR A 336 0.41 4.11 -32.32
CA THR A 336 -0.31 4.48 -33.55
C THR A 336 -1.46 3.53 -33.89
N GLN A 337 -1.36 2.27 -33.49
CA GLN A 337 -2.37 1.23 -33.71
C GLN A 337 -3.31 1.01 -32.51
N ARG A 338 -2.97 1.53 -31.32
CA ARG A 338 -3.69 1.24 -30.08
C ARG A 338 -4.26 2.51 -29.46
N SER A 339 -5.58 2.65 -29.54
CA SER A 339 -6.30 3.78 -28.95
C SER A 339 -6.18 3.82 -27.42
N PRO A 340 -6.34 4.99 -26.79
CA PRO A 340 -6.29 5.11 -25.33
C PRO A 340 -7.33 4.25 -24.60
N GLN A 341 -8.50 4.02 -25.22
CA GLN A 341 -9.52 3.12 -24.68
C GLN A 341 -9.09 1.66 -24.72
N GLN A 342 -8.46 1.19 -25.80
CA GLN A 342 -7.90 -0.15 -25.91
C GLN A 342 -6.71 -0.36 -24.96
N ALA A 343 -5.90 0.69 -24.75
CA ALA A 343 -4.85 0.67 -23.74
C ALA A 343 -5.44 0.49 -22.34
N ARG A 344 -6.46 1.28 -21.97
CA ARG A 344 -7.12 1.18 -20.67
C ARG A 344 -7.82 -0.16 -20.45
N ARG A 345 -8.54 -0.66 -21.45
CA ARG A 345 -9.16 -2.00 -21.41
C ARG A 345 -8.10 -3.08 -21.19
N GLY A 346 -6.94 -2.96 -21.83
CA GLY A 346 -5.82 -3.88 -21.60
C GLY A 346 -5.30 -3.86 -20.17
N VAL A 347 -5.20 -2.68 -19.54
CA VAL A 347 -4.80 -2.56 -18.13
C VAL A 347 -5.81 -3.24 -17.21
N LEU A 348 -7.12 -3.03 -17.44
CA LEU A 348 -8.17 -3.68 -16.65
C LEU A 348 -8.15 -5.20 -16.78
N VAL A 349 -8.04 -5.72 -18.02
CA VAL A 349 -7.93 -7.17 -18.26
C VAL A 349 -6.68 -7.73 -17.60
N THR A 350 -5.55 -7.03 -17.71
CA THR A 350 -4.28 -7.46 -17.07
C THR A 350 -4.43 -7.55 -15.57
N LEU A 351 -4.95 -6.50 -14.91
CA LEU A 351 -5.15 -6.50 -13.45
C LEU A 351 -6.16 -7.56 -13.00
N GLY A 352 -7.25 -7.75 -13.75
CA GLY A 352 -8.26 -8.77 -13.46
C GLY A 352 -7.70 -10.19 -13.59
N VAL A 353 -6.98 -10.49 -14.68
CA VAL A 353 -6.32 -11.77 -14.88
C VAL A 353 -5.26 -12.02 -13.81
N GLN A 354 -4.47 -11.01 -13.44
CA GLN A 354 -3.48 -11.13 -12.37
C GLN A 354 -4.15 -11.39 -11.01
N ALA A 355 -5.19 -10.63 -10.66
CA ALA A 355 -5.92 -10.84 -9.42
C ALA A 355 -6.49 -12.26 -9.33
N LEU A 356 -7.10 -12.77 -10.40
CA LEU A 356 -7.60 -14.14 -10.48
C LEU A 356 -6.46 -15.16 -10.40
N ALA A 357 -5.40 -15.00 -11.18
CA ALA A 357 -4.27 -15.92 -11.20
C ALA A 357 -3.61 -16.05 -9.82
N TRP A 358 -3.27 -14.92 -9.17
CA TRP A 358 -2.71 -14.93 -7.83
C TRP A 358 -3.68 -15.52 -6.79
N SER A 359 -4.99 -15.24 -6.91
CA SER A 359 -6.00 -15.83 -6.01
C SER A 359 -6.13 -17.35 -6.18
N THR A 360 -6.10 -17.84 -7.42
CA THR A 360 -6.11 -19.28 -7.70
C THR A 360 -4.87 -19.97 -7.14
N ILE A 361 -3.68 -19.39 -7.36
CA ILE A 361 -2.43 -19.91 -6.77
C ILE A 361 -2.52 -19.92 -5.25
N PHE A 362 -3.10 -18.88 -4.64
CA PHE A 362 -3.29 -18.81 -3.20
C PHE A 362 -4.19 -19.93 -2.68
N ILE A 363 -5.36 -20.11 -3.30
CA ILE A 363 -6.31 -21.16 -2.90
C ILE A 363 -5.66 -22.55 -3.02
N LEU A 364 -4.98 -22.84 -4.14
CA LEU A 364 -4.29 -24.12 -4.35
C LEU A 364 -3.15 -24.35 -3.34
N ASN A 365 -2.50 -23.29 -2.86
CA ASN A 365 -1.37 -23.40 -1.94
C ASN A 365 -1.81 -23.49 -0.46
N SER A 366 -2.82 -22.72 -0.07
CA SER A 366 -3.23 -22.56 1.32
C SER A 366 -4.40 -23.44 1.75
N THR A 367 -5.10 -24.08 0.82
CA THR A 367 -6.21 -24.97 1.13
C THR A 367 -6.02 -26.33 0.49
N TYR A 368 -6.71 -27.35 0.98
CA TYR A 368 -6.77 -28.67 0.34
C TYR A 368 -7.73 -28.66 -0.88
N ALA A 369 -7.58 -27.65 -1.75
CA ALA A 369 -8.46 -27.48 -2.90
C ALA A 369 -8.31 -28.66 -3.87
N LEU A 370 -9.45 -29.23 -4.26
CA LEU A 370 -9.56 -30.31 -5.26
C LEU A 370 -8.75 -31.59 -4.94
N GLY A 371 -8.36 -31.81 -3.67
CA GLY A 371 -7.57 -32.97 -3.27
C GLY A 371 -6.07 -32.89 -3.57
N TYR A 372 -5.60 -31.80 -4.19
CA TYR A 372 -4.19 -31.61 -4.60
C TYR A 372 -3.51 -30.41 -3.93
N GLY A 373 -4.25 -29.59 -3.17
CA GLY A 373 -3.70 -28.38 -2.57
C GLY A 373 -2.74 -28.65 -1.42
N ALA A 374 -1.71 -27.81 -1.28
CA ALA A 374 -0.57 -28.06 -0.38
C ALA A 374 -0.88 -27.83 1.12
N ASN A 375 -2.02 -27.21 1.43
CA ASN A 375 -2.48 -26.89 2.80
C ASN A 375 -1.41 -26.21 3.67
N ILE A 376 -0.61 -25.31 3.09
CA ILE A 376 0.46 -24.60 3.80
C ILE A 376 -0.16 -23.38 4.50
N PRO A 377 -0.09 -23.29 5.83
CA PRO A 377 -0.65 -22.16 6.56
C PRO A 377 0.09 -20.86 6.24
N VAL A 378 -0.62 -19.73 6.29
CA VAL A 378 -0.05 -18.41 6.04
C VAL A 378 0.79 -17.95 7.23
N SER A 379 2.02 -17.47 7.00
CA SER A 379 2.86 -16.87 8.03
C SER A 379 3.54 -15.60 7.54
N ARG A 380 3.15 -14.46 8.11
CA ARG A 380 3.87 -13.19 7.93
C ARG A 380 5.27 -13.25 8.53
N ARG A 381 5.44 -13.86 9.71
CA ARG A 381 6.71 -13.94 10.42
C ARG A 381 7.79 -14.62 9.58
N LEU A 382 7.43 -15.69 8.87
CA LEU A 382 8.31 -16.35 7.90
C LEU A 382 8.32 -15.63 6.54
N ALA A 383 7.31 -14.83 6.22
CA ALA A 383 7.02 -14.35 4.88
C ALA A 383 7.01 -15.49 3.84
N ASN A 384 6.31 -16.58 4.19
CA ASN A 384 6.28 -17.81 3.41
C ASN A 384 5.48 -17.67 2.10
N MET A 385 5.53 -18.69 1.23
CA MET A 385 4.88 -18.63 -0.09
C MET A 385 3.37 -18.28 -0.03
N PRO A 386 2.54 -18.92 0.81
CA PRO A 386 1.15 -18.52 1.03
C PRO A 386 0.97 -17.02 1.27
N TYR A 387 1.79 -16.43 2.14
CA TYR A 387 1.75 -15.01 2.46
C TYR A 387 2.11 -14.13 1.25
N VAL A 388 3.17 -14.48 0.52
CA VAL A 388 3.59 -13.74 -0.70
C VAL A 388 2.48 -13.72 -1.75
N VAL A 389 1.87 -14.88 -2.00
CA VAL A 389 0.81 -15.05 -3.00
C VAL A 389 -0.47 -14.34 -2.54
N TRP A 390 -0.84 -14.44 -1.27
CA TRP A 390 -1.99 -13.73 -0.69
C TRP A 390 -1.86 -12.21 -0.83
N VAL A 391 -0.73 -11.65 -0.42
CA VAL A 391 -0.44 -10.21 -0.54
C VAL A 391 -0.52 -9.79 -2.02
N SER A 392 0.05 -10.58 -2.93
CA SER A 392 0.03 -10.27 -4.37
C SER A 392 -1.39 -10.32 -4.94
N ALA A 393 -2.21 -11.30 -4.53
CA ALA A 393 -3.62 -11.42 -4.91
C ALA A 393 -4.43 -10.21 -4.43
N PHE A 394 -4.33 -9.89 -3.15
CA PHE A 394 -5.05 -8.78 -2.53
C PHE A 394 -4.76 -7.44 -3.20
N ASN A 395 -3.47 -7.12 -3.38
CA ASN A 395 -3.09 -5.81 -3.93
C ASN A 395 -3.45 -5.68 -5.42
N ASN A 396 -3.38 -6.77 -6.20
CA ASN A 396 -3.88 -6.76 -7.58
C ASN A 396 -5.40 -6.58 -7.64
N ALA A 397 -6.16 -7.23 -6.75
CA ALA A 397 -7.61 -7.05 -6.66
C ALA A 397 -7.99 -5.60 -6.28
N GLN A 398 -7.31 -5.00 -5.30
CA GLN A 398 -7.52 -3.59 -4.93
C GLN A 398 -7.18 -2.65 -6.08
N LEU A 399 -6.04 -2.85 -6.75
CA LEU A 399 -5.67 -2.08 -7.94
C LEU A 399 -6.69 -2.21 -9.07
N PHE A 400 -7.20 -3.42 -9.31
CA PHE A 400 -8.28 -3.66 -10.27
C PHE A 400 -9.53 -2.85 -9.93
N LEU A 401 -9.99 -2.88 -8.66
CA LEU A 401 -11.17 -2.13 -8.22
C LEU A 401 -10.98 -0.63 -8.40
N PHE A 402 -9.90 -0.03 -7.91
CA PHE A 402 -9.66 1.41 -8.09
C PHE A 402 -9.51 1.80 -9.58
N CYS A 403 -8.88 0.94 -10.39
CA CYS A 403 -8.76 1.15 -11.83
C CYS A 403 -10.13 1.09 -12.53
N LEU A 404 -10.99 0.15 -12.13
CA LEU A 404 -12.36 0.01 -12.65
C LEU A 404 -13.19 1.26 -12.32
N LEU A 405 -13.13 1.73 -11.07
CA LEU A 405 -13.81 2.95 -10.63
C LEU A 405 -13.38 4.18 -11.44
N GLU A 406 -12.06 4.40 -11.59
CA GLU A 406 -11.57 5.52 -12.40
C GLU A 406 -12.02 5.41 -13.87
N THR A 407 -12.05 4.19 -14.43
CA THR A 407 -12.48 3.98 -15.82
C THR A 407 -13.95 4.34 -16.01
N ALA A 408 -14.80 3.95 -15.05
CA ALA A 408 -16.25 4.15 -15.12
C ALA A 408 -16.66 5.62 -14.87
N PHE A 409 -16.02 6.29 -13.91
CA PHE A 409 -16.43 7.63 -13.46
C PHE A 409 -15.64 8.77 -14.11
N PHE A 410 -14.40 8.52 -14.55
CA PHE A 410 -13.52 9.56 -15.10
C PHE A 410 -12.93 9.20 -16.48
N PRO A 411 -13.77 9.01 -17.52
CA PRO A 411 -13.29 8.60 -18.83
C PRO A 411 -12.38 9.64 -19.52
N SER A 412 -12.50 10.92 -19.17
CA SER A 412 -11.67 11.99 -19.70
C SER A 412 -10.18 11.84 -19.34
N VAL A 413 -9.86 11.21 -18.21
CA VAL A 413 -8.47 11.00 -17.75
C VAL A 413 -7.70 10.15 -18.75
N HIS A 414 -8.32 9.08 -19.27
CA HIS A 414 -7.64 8.12 -20.15
C HIS A 414 -8.00 8.28 -21.63
N ARG A 415 -9.08 8.97 -22.00
CA ARG A 415 -9.48 9.12 -23.41
C ARG A 415 -8.67 10.16 -24.19
N ALA A 416 -8.10 11.15 -23.52
CA ALA A 416 -7.37 12.21 -24.20
C ALA A 416 -5.88 11.89 -24.31
N SER A 417 -5.38 11.89 -25.56
CA SER A 417 -3.99 11.53 -25.92
C SER A 417 -2.95 12.62 -25.63
N GLY A 418 -3.39 13.88 -25.48
CA GLY A 418 -2.51 15.03 -25.26
C GLY A 418 -2.11 15.22 -23.79
N LYS A 419 -0.93 15.82 -23.56
CA LYS A 419 -0.46 16.29 -22.24
C LYS A 419 -1.24 17.52 -21.77
N ASP A 420 -1.85 18.26 -22.69
CA ASP A 420 -2.61 19.47 -22.38
C ASP A 420 -3.81 19.15 -21.48
N GLY A 421 -3.89 19.86 -20.35
CA GLY A 421 -4.94 19.65 -19.34
C GLY A 421 -4.91 18.28 -18.65
N GLU A 422 -3.82 17.49 -18.76
CA GLU A 422 -3.68 16.22 -18.04
C GLU A 422 -3.67 16.43 -16.53
N ALA A 423 -2.94 17.45 -16.05
CA ALA A 423 -2.89 17.82 -14.64
C ALA A 423 -4.28 18.16 -14.08
N ASP A 424 -5.09 18.90 -14.83
CA ASP A 424 -6.44 19.28 -14.43
C ASP A 424 -7.38 18.07 -14.39
N ARG A 425 -7.30 17.19 -15.39
CA ARG A 425 -8.06 15.94 -15.43
C ARG A 425 -7.71 15.01 -14.27
N VAL A 426 -6.41 14.85 -13.99
CA VAL A 426 -5.92 14.05 -12.85
C VAL A 426 -6.36 14.66 -11.53
N SER A 427 -6.25 15.98 -11.38
CA SER A 427 -6.69 16.71 -10.18
C SER A 427 -8.21 16.57 -9.96
N PHE A 428 -9.01 16.66 -11.03
CA PHE A 428 -10.47 16.47 -10.96
C PHE A 428 -10.87 15.05 -10.53
N ALA A 429 -10.09 14.04 -10.92
CA ALA A 429 -10.34 12.63 -10.62
C ALA A 429 -9.67 12.13 -9.33
N THR A 430 -9.04 13.01 -8.54
CA THR A 430 -8.30 12.62 -7.33
C THR A 430 -8.77 13.44 -6.11
N SER A 431 -9.13 12.76 -5.02
CA SER A 431 -9.37 13.42 -3.72
C SER A 431 -8.16 14.22 -3.28
N ARG A 432 -8.39 15.42 -2.72
CA ARG A 432 -7.29 16.27 -2.21
C ARG A 432 -6.62 15.63 -1.01
N ILE A 433 -7.40 14.99 -0.12
CA ILE A 433 -6.87 14.27 1.03
C ILE A 433 -6.03 13.08 0.54
N LEU A 434 -6.54 12.25 -0.37
CA LEU A 434 -5.80 11.10 -0.87
C LEU A 434 -4.51 11.51 -1.60
N LYS A 435 -4.55 12.58 -2.40
CA LYS A 435 -3.36 13.16 -3.03
C LYS A 435 -2.31 13.56 -1.98
N ALA A 436 -2.72 14.24 -0.92
CA ALA A 436 -1.84 14.69 0.16
C ALA A 436 -1.19 13.50 0.89
N PHE A 437 -1.98 12.49 1.27
CA PHE A 437 -1.47 11.27 1.93
C PHE A 437 -0.50 10.48 1.04
N ASN A 438 -0.78 10.33 -0.26
CA ASN A 438 0.14 9.64 -1.16
C ASN A 438 1.44 10.42 -1.38
N ARG A 439 1.36 11.75 -1.52
CA ARG A 439 2.52 12.61 -1.77
C ARG A 439 3.46 12.70 -0.57
N GLY A 440 2.90 12.79 0.64
CA GLY A 440 3.63 12.90 1.89
C GLY A 440 3.79 11.58 2.65
N GLY A 441 3.61 10.43 1.99
CA GLY A 441 3.38 9.15 2.67
C GLY A 441 4.37 8.79 3.77
N LEU A 442 5.69 8.91 3.52
CA LEU A 442 6.68 8.64 4.56
C LEU A 442 6.59 9.65 5.72
N ALA A 443 6.51 10.95 5.42
CA ALA A 443 6.42 12.00 6.42
C ALA A 443 5.23 11.75 7.35
N ILE A 444 4.08 11.43 6.77
CA ILE A 444 2.85 11.11 7.50
C ILE A 444 3.01 9.84 8.31
N PHE A 445 3.64 8.80 7.77
CA PHE A 445 3.91 7.58 8.53
C PHE A 445 4.79 7.85 9.76
N LEU A 446 5.81 8.71 9.64
CA LEU A 446 6.66 9.09 10.77
C LEU A 446 5.88 9.84 11.84
N VAL A 447 5.14 10.88 11.43
CA VAL A 447 4.32 11.66 12.35
C VAL A 447 3.26 10.78 13.01
N ALA A 448 2.67 9.85 12.27
CA ALA A 448 1.72 8.87 12.77
C ALA A 448 2.32 7.99 13.88
N ASN A 449 3.56 7.50 13.70
CA ASN A 449 4.25 6.72 14.74
C ASN A 449 4.59 7.57 15.98
N LEU A 450 5.05 8.81 15.80
CA LEU A 450 5.37 9.72 16.91
C LEU A 450 4.11 10.07 17.71
N LEU A 451 3.02 10.43 17.04
CA LEU A 451 1.74 10.72 17.67
C LEU A 451 1.15 9.48 18.36
N THR A 452 1.36 8.28 17.81
CA THR A 452 0.96 7.02 18.46
C THR A 452 1.71 6.84 19.78
N GLY A 453 3.03 7.05 19.78
CA GLY A 453 3.84 7.04 21.00
C GLY A 453 3.35 8.07 22.03
N ALA A 454 3.05 9.30 21.58
CA ALA A 454 2.53 10.36 22.45
C ALA A 454 1.19 9.99 23.10
N VAL A 455 0.24 9.41 22.34
CA VAL A 455 -1.05 8.94 22.88
C VAL A 455 -0.84 7.79 23.86
N ASN A 456 0.01 6.81 23.52
CA ASN A 456 0.30 5.66 24.38
C ASN A 456 0.98 6.01 25.71
N LEU A 457 1.73 7.11 25.76
CA LEU A 457 2.37 7.61 26.97
C LEU A 457 1.44 8.51 27.80
N SER A 458 0.44 9.14 27.18
CA SER A 458 -0.46 10.09 27.85
C SER A 458 -1.81 9.50 28.26
N VAL A 459 -2.27 8.43 27.61
CA VAL A 459 -3.59 7.85 27.83
C VAL A 459 -3.48 6.36 28.18
N PRO A 460 -4.19 5.86 29.22
CA PRO A 460 -4.31 4.44 29.49
C PRO A 460 -5.24 3.77 28.47
N THR A 461 -4.75 3.55 27.24
CA THR A 461 -5.52 3.06 26.09
C THR A 461 -6.32 1.76 26.32
N LEU A 462 -5.90 0.89 27.25
CA LEU A 462 -6.64 -0.33 27.59
C LEU A 462 -7.89 -0.08 28.43
N ASP A 463 -7.88 1.00 29.22
CA ASP A 463 -8.88 1.26 30.26
C ASP A 463 -9.90 2.34 29.83
N VAL A 464 -9.76 2.89 28.61
CA VAL A 464 -10.72 3.87 28.07
C VAL A 464 -11.94 3.20 27.43
N SER A 465 -13.10 3.84 27.56
CA SER A 465 -14.34 3.39 26.91
C SER A 465 -14.26 3.50 25.38
N THR A 466 -15.11 2.76 24.67
CA THR A 466 -15.20 2.82 23.20
C THR A 466 -15.46 4.24 22.68
N ALA A 467 -16.32 5.02 23.35
CA ALA A 467 -16.61 6.40 22.94
C ALA A 467 -15.37 7.30 23.05
N GLN A 468 -14.63 7.20 24.16
CA GLN A 468 -13.38 7.94 24.37
C GLN A 468 -12.31 7.50 23.35
N ALA A 469 -12.16 6.19 23.12
CA ALA A 469 -11.25 5.66 22.12
C ALA A 469 -11.56 6.24 20.72
N MET A 470 -12.84 6.24 20.32
CA MET A 470 -13.25 6.80 19.03
C MET A 470 -13.00 8.31 18.93
N ALA A 471 -13.23 9.08 19.99
CA ALA A 471 -12.91 10.51 20.02
C ALA A 471 -11.40 10.76 19.81
N ILE A 472 -10.54 9.99 20.48
CA ILE A 472 -9.08 10.07 20.33
C ILE A 472 -8.66 9.68 18.91
N LEU A 473 -9.20 8.58 18.38
CA LEU A 473 -8.86 8.09 17.03
C LEU A 473 -9.32 9.05 15.92
N ILE A 474 -10.49 9.67 16.06
CA ILE A 474 -10.98 10.71 15.14
C ILE A 474 -10.07 11.95 15.23
N GLY A 475 -9.72 12.41 16.44
CA GLY A 475 -8.82 13.54 16.65
C GLY A 475 -7.43 13.28 16.04
N TYR A 476 -6.89 12.09 16.24
CA TYR A 476 -5.64 11.64 15.64
C TYR A 476 -5.70 11.63 14.11
N ALA A 477 -6.76 11.05 13.52
CA ALA A 477 -6.95 11.02 12.08
C ALA A 477 -7.11 12.42 11.47
N ALA A 478 -7.80 13.32 12.17
CA ALA A 478 -7.96 14.72 11.78
C ALA A 478 -6.62 15.48 11.83
N ALA A 479 -5.82 15.28 12.88
CA ALA A 479 -4.49 15.86 13.00
C ALA A 479 -3.57 15.42 11.85
N LEU A 480 -3.51 14.12 11.56
CA LEU A 480 -2.74 13.60 10.43
C LEU A 480 -3.21 14.16 9.08
N THR A 481 -4.52 14.27 8.89
CA THR A 481 -5.10 14.85 7.67
C THR A 481 -4.72 16.32 7.52
N GLY A 482 -4.80 17.11 8.60
CA GLY A 482 -4.37 18.51 8.61
C GLY A 482 -2.90 18.67 8.25
N ILE A 483 -2.02 17.83 8.82
CA ILE A 483 -0.59 17.82 8.52
C ILE A 483 -0.33 17.42 7.06
N ALA A 484 -1.00 16.39 6.54
CA ALA A 484 -0.87 15.99 5.14
C ALA A 484 -1.24 17.12 4.18
N LEU A 485 -2.37 17.80 4.42
CA LEU A 485 -2.81 18.94 3.62
C LEU A 485 -1.85 20.12 3.74
N GLY A 486 -1.30 20.38 4.94
CA GLY A 486 -0.29 21.40 5.17
C GLY A 486 0.99 21.15 4.39
N LEU A 487 1.50 19.91 4.42
CA LEU A 487 2.69 19.50 3.65
C LEU A 487 2.48 19.60 2.14
N ASP A 488 1.31 19.18 1.62
CA ASP A 488 1.00 19.32 0.19
C ASP A 488 0.92 20.79 -0.23
N ARG A 489 0.30 21.65 0.60
CA ARG A 489 0.21 23.10 0.36
C ARG A 489 1.58 23.79 0.40
N ALA A 490 2.44 23.39 1.33
CA ALA A 490 3.82 23.88 1.43
C ALA A 490 4.75 23.31 0.33
N ASN A 491 4.23 22.44 -0.54
CA ASN A 491 4.96 21.77 -1.60
C ASN A 491 6.12 20.88 -1.11
N ILE A 492 6.17 20.58 0.20
CA ILE A 492 7.23 19.79 0.84
C ILE A 492 7.08 18.34 0.41
N LYS A 493 8.13 17.78 -0.20
CA LYS A 493 8.25 16.35 -0.49
C LYS A 493 9.46 15.81 0.25
N LEU A 494 9.23 14.94 1.23
CA LEU A 494 10.27 13.98 1.64
C LEU A 494 10.31 12.90 0.55
N ALA A 495 11.07 13.19 -0.51
CA ALA A 495 11.31 12.23 -1.57
C ALA A 495 12.36 11.22 -1.09
N ILE A 496 11.97 9.95 -1.02
CA ILE A 496 12.87 8.79 -0.95
C ILE A 496 12.93 8.19 -2.35
#